data_AF-A0A1V4RSA6-F1
#
_entry.id   AF-A0A1V4RSA6-F1
#
_cell.length_a   1.000
_cell.length_b   1.000
_cell.length_c   1.000
_cell.angle_alpha   90.00
_cell.angle_beta   90.00
_cell.angle_gamma   90.00
#
_symmetry.space_group_name_H-M   'P 1'
#
loop_
_entity.id
_entity.type
_entity.pdbx_description
1 polymer ?
#
loop_
_entity_poly.entity_id
_entity_poly.type
_entity_poly.pdbx_seq_one_letter_code
_entity_poly.pdbx_strand_id
1 'polypeptide(L)'
;MQGLYAVFKKELCDHFSSYRFVILFALIAMVSFISSYMAGIHMKENLEALANTRFPFLMLFSSTGALFSMVQFVAFFGPLIGLVLAFDSINREKAHGTLIKLISQPIYRDAVINGKFLAGIATITIMLVAIVLVISGLGLVIVGIVPGIEEIWRLFIYLIISIFYISFWLAVSILFSISFKSIATSALASIALWIFLK
;
A
#
# COMPACT_ATOMS: atom_id res chain seq x y z
N MET A 1 -26.78 5.03 -6.15
CA MET A 1 -25.42 4.45 -6.33
C MET A 1 -24.54 5.17 -7.35
N GLN A 2 -25.09 5.94 -8.30
CA GLN A 2 -24.28 6.64 -9.33
C GLN A 2 -23.25 7.64 -8.75
N GLY A 3 -23.59 8.38 -7.69
CA GLY A 3 -22.67 9.35 -7.07
C GLY A 3 -21.42 8.72 -6.44
N LEU A 4 -21.54 7.54 -5.80
CA LEU A 4 -20.40 6.82 -5.21
C LEU A 4 -19.39 6.40 -6.29
N TYR A 5 -19.89 5.81 -7.38
CA TYR A 5 -19.05 5.38 -8.49
C TYR A 5 -18.35 6.56 -9.18
N ALA A 6 -19.05 7.69 -9.34
CA ALA A 6 -18.47 8.90 -9.90
C ALA A 6 -17.30 9.45 -9.05
N VAL A 7 -17.48 9.52 -7.72
CA VAL A 7 -16.40 9.91 -6.80
C VAL A 7 -15.26 8.90 -6.86
N PHE A 8 -15.54 7.61 -6.77
CA PHE A 8 -14.52 6.56 -6.83
C PHE A 8 -13.65 6.67 -8.09
N LYS A 9 -14.28 6.78 -9.28
CA LYS A 9 -13.55 6.87 -10.55
C LYS A 9 -12.68 8.12 -10.62
N LYS A 10 -13.21 9.26 -10.18
CA LYS A 10 -12.47 10.52 -10.12
C LYS A 10 -11.25 10.42 -9.22
N GLU A 11 -11.43 9.96 -7.98
CA GLU A 11 -10.34 9.85 -7.01
C GLU A 11 -9.30 8.82 -7.43
N LEU A 12 -9.71 7.72 -8.07
CA LEU A 12 -8.77 6.75 -8.63
C LEU A 12 -7.90 7.39 -9.74
N CYS A 13 -8.50 8.13 -10.67
CA CYS A 13 -7.75 8.87 -11.67
C CYS A 13 -6.80 9.91 -11.04
N ASP A 14 -7.26 10.63 -10.02
CA ASP A 14 -6.45 11.62 -9.31
C ASP A 14 -5.24 10.98 -8.61
N HIS A 15 -5.40 9.79 -8.01
CA HIS A 15 -4.29 9.04 -7.42
C HIS A 15 -3.27 8.63 -8.48
N PHE A 16 -3.70 7.97 -9.56
CA PHE A 16 -2.77 7.47 -10.60
C PHE A 16 -2.11 8.58 -11.41
N SER A 17 -2.75 9.73 -11.57
CA SER A 17 -2.17 10.89 -12.25
C SER A 17 -1.27 11.74 -11.36
N SER A 18 -1.23 11.49 -10.05
CA SER A 18 -0.47 12.31 -9.11
C SER A 18 1.01 11.95 -9.10
N TYR A 19 1.88 12.97 -9.17
CA TYR A 19 3.30 12.81 -8.89
C TYR A 19 3.57 12.19 -7.50
N ARG A 20 2.69 12.42 -6.52
CA ARG A 20 2.83 11.84 -5.18
C ARG A 20 2.76 10.32 -5.22
N PHE A 21 1.80 9.78 -5.98
CA PHE A 21 1.68 8.34 -6.16
C PHE A 21 2.88 7.78 -6.91
N VAL A 22 3.31 8.43 -7.99
CA VAL A 22 4.48 7.97 -8.77
C VAL A 22 5.75 7.91 -7.91
N ILE A 23 6.02 8.96 -7.11
CA ILE A 23 7.18 9.00 -6.22
C ILE A 23 7.09 7.90 -5.15
N LEU A 24 5.93 7.76 -4.51
CA LEU A 24 5.71 6.76 -3.46
C LEU A 24 5.83 5.33 -4.01
N PHE A 25 5.19 5.06 -5.15
CA PHE A 25 5.28 3.78 -5.86
C PHE A 25 6.71 3.47 -6.27
N ALA A 26 7.42 4.41 -6.89
CA ALA A 26 8.80 4.22 -7.33
C ALA A 26 9.74 3.92 -6.15
N LEU A 27 9.60 4.64 -5.04
CA LEU A 27 10.39 4.40 -3.82
C LEU A 27 10.17 2.99 -3.30
N ILE A 28 8.91 2.58 -3.14
CA ILE A 28 8.57 1.26 -2.61
C ILE A 28 9.02 0.16 -3.56
N ALA A 29 8.76 0.32 -4.86
CA ALA A 29 9.15 -0.64 -5.88
C ALA A 29 10.67 -0.81 -5.91
N MET A 30 11.44 0.29 -5.84
CA MET A 30 12.89 0.27 -5.79
C MET A 30 13.42 -0.47 -4.55
N VAL A 31 12.92 -0.15 -3.36
CA VAL A 31 13.37 -0.83 -2.12
C VAL A 31 13.00 -2.31 -2.14
N SER A 32 11.80 -2.64 -2.61
CA SER A 32 11.33 -4.02 -2.72
C SER A 32 12.16 -4.82 -3.73
N PHE A 33 12.49 -4.20 -4.87
CA PHE A 33 13.33 -4.79 -5.91
C PHE A 33 14.73 -5.11 -5.39
N ILE A 34 15.41 -4.13 -4.78
CA ILE A 34 16.77 -4.30 -4.25
C ILE A 34 16.80 -5.38 -3.16
N SER A 35 15.82 -5.35 -2.25
CA SER A 35 15.75 -6.30 -1.14
C SER A 35 15.51 -7.73 -1.65
N SER A 36 14.57 -7.91 -2.58
CA SER A 36 14.29 -9.22 -3.19
C SER A 36 15.47 -9.73 -4.02
N TYR A 37 16.14 -8.85 -4.77
CA TYR A 37 17.30 -9.22 -5.58
C TYR A 37 18.44 -9.75 -4.72
N MET A 38 18.77 -9.04 -3.62
CA MET A 38 19.78 -9.50 -2.67
C MET A 38 19.38 -10.80 -1.97
N ALA A 39 18.13 -10.91 -1.52
CA ALA A 39 17.62 -12.15 -0.94
C ALA A 39 17.77 -13.33 -1.92
N GLY A 40 17.45 -13.13 -3.20
CA GLY A 40 17.62 -14.14 -4.25
C GLY A 40 19.05 -14.58 -4.47
N ILE A 41 20.02 -13.64 -4.43
CA ILE A 41 21.46 -13.98 -4.51
C ILE A 41 21.89 -14.82 -3.31
N HIS A 42 21.56 -14.39 -2.08
CA HIS A 42 21.91 -15.13 -0.88
C HIS A 42 21.32 -16.54 -0.87
N MET A 43 20.12 -16.72 -1.42
CA MET A 43 19.51 -18.04 -1.58
C MET A 43 20.25 -18.91 -2.59
N LYS A 44 20.75 -18.33 -3.68
CA LYS A 44 21.55 -19.02 -4.69
C LYS A 44 22.97 -19.34 -4.22
N GLU A 45 23.50 -18.65 -3.23
CA GLU A 45 24.80 -19.00 -2.63
C GLU A 45 24.68 -20.14 -1.60
N ASN A 46 23.51 -20.27 -0.96
CA ASN A 46 23.25 -21.24 0.11
C ASN A 46 22.33 -22.39 -0.34
N LEU A 47 22.67 -23.06 -1.46
CA LEU A 47 21.83 -24.14 -2.05
C LEU A 47 21.54 -25.29 -1.08
N GLU A 48 22.50 -25.63 -0.20
CA GLU A 48 22.33 -26.72 0.78
C GLU A 48 21.26 -26.39 1.84
N ALA A 49 21.12 -25.12 2.22
CA ALA A 49 20.05 -24.66 3.10
C ALA A 49 18.70 -24.64 2.39
N LEU A 50 18.70 -24.37 1.09
CA LEU A 50 17.51 -24.36 0.23
C LEU A 50 16.87 -25.75 0.12
N ALA A 51 17.69 -26.80 0.00
CA ALA A 51 17.24 -28.19 -0.11
C ALA A 51 16.53 -28.69 1.16
N ASN A 52 16.85 -28.11 2.32
CA ASN A 52 16.23 -28.45 3.61
C ASN A 52 15.03 -27.56 3.96
N THR A 53 14.75 -26.53 3.14
CA THR A 53 13.70 -25.56 3.43
C THR A 53 12.38 -25.99 2.81
N ARG A 54 11.33 -26.07 3.64
CA ARG A 54 9.98 -26.50 3.23
C ARG A 54 9.29 -25.54 2.25
N PHE A 55 9.58 -24.24 2.33
CA PHE A 55 8.97 -23.19 1.50
C PHE A 55 10.01 -22.19 1.00
N PRO A 56 10.82 -22.57 0.00
CA PRO A 56 11.93 -21.75 -0.45
C PRO A 56 11.45 -20.49 -1.18
N PHE A 57 10.30 -20.50 -1.88
CA PHE A 57 9.81 -19.31 -2.58
C PHE A 57 9.35 -18.23 -1.61
N LEU A 58 8.70 -18.60 -0.50
CA LEU A 58 8.31 -17.62 0.54
C LEU A 58 9.51 -16.95 1.21
N MET A 59 10.67 -17.60 1.20
CA MET A 59 11.89 -17.05 1.77
C MET A 59 12.37 -15.78 1.04
N LEU A 60 12.02 -15.61 -0.25
CA LEU A 60 12.25 -14.36 -1.00
C LEU A 60 11.55 -13.15 -0.37
N PHE A 61 10.43 -13.37 0.31
CA PHE A 61 9.63 -12.31 0.93
C PHE A 61 9.96 -12.11 2.41
N SER A 62 10.32 -13.19 3.12
CA SER A 62 10.59 -13.15 4.56
C SER A 62 12.06 -12.95 4.91
N SER A 63 12.99 -13.34 4.04
CA SER A 63 14.42 -13.19 4.30
C SER A 63 14.81 -11.71 4.24
N THR A 64 15.70 -11.32 5.16
CA THR A 64 16.30 -9.99 5.12
C THR A 64 17.20 -9.91 3.90
N GLY A 65 16.85 -9.01 2.97
CA GLY A 65 17.69 -8.66 1.83
C GLY A 65 18.73 -7.63 2.22
N ALA A 66 18.66 -6.45 1.60
CA ALA A 66 19.60 -5.35 1.87
C ALA A 66 19.45 -4.75 3.28
N LEU A 67 18.24 -4.30 3.61
CA LEU A 67 17.94 -3.56 4.84
C LEU A 67 16.70 -4.10 5.57
N PHE A 68 15.68 -4.50 4.82
CA PHE A 68 14.43 -5.03 5.36
C PHE A 68 14.00 -6.25 4.55
N SER A 69 13.28 -7.18 5.18
CA SER A 69 12.47 -8.15 4.43
C SER A 69 11.20 -7.48 3.89
N MET A 70 10.55 -8.07 2.90
CA MET A 70 9.29 -7.53 2.36
C MET A 70 8.21 -7.45 3.44
N VAL A 71 8.17 -8.45 4.33
CA VAL A 71 7.26 -8.47 5.47
C VAL A 71 7.53 -7.30 6.44
N GLN A 72 8.80 -7.07 6.77
CA GLN A 72 9.18 -5.94 7.63
C GLN A 72 8.93 -4.60 6.94
N PHE A 73 9.17 -4.51 5.64
CA PHE A 73 8.93 -3.31 4.85
C PHE A 73 7.45 -2.95 4.88
N VAL A 74 6.54 -3.90 4.60
CA VAL A 74 5.10 -3.65 4.66
C VAL A 74 4.64 -3.36 6.08
N ALA A 75 5.16 -4.05 7.10
CA ALA A 75 4.81 -3.78 8.50
C ALA A 75 5.16 -2.34 8.92
N PHE A 76 6.32 -1.83 8.50
CA PHE A 76 6.82 -0.51 8.86
C PHE A 76 6.26 0.60 7.96
N PHE A 77 6.34 0.44 6.63
CA PHE A 77 5.96 1.46 5.65
C PHE A 77 4.50 1.38 5.23
N GLY A 78 3.82 0.25 5.45
CA GLY A 78 2.39 0.09 5.19
C GLY A 78 1.54 1.19 5.81
N PRO A 79 1.69 1.51 7.12
CA PRO A 79 0.99 2.61 7.75
C PRO A 79 1.27 3.94 7.05
N LEU A 80 2.55 4.24 6.79
CA LEU A 80 2.97 5.48 6.14
C LEU A 80 2.31 5.63 4.75
N ILE A 81 2.21 4.55 3.99
CA ILE A 81 1.49 4.51 2.71
C ILE A 81 0.04 4.91 2.90
N GLY A 82 -0.67 4.26 3.82
CA GLY A 82 -2.08 4.54 4.11
C GLY A 82 -2.28 5.99 4.53
N LEU A 83 -1.40 6.52 5.36
CA LEU A 83 -1.43 7.91 5.81
C LEU A 83 -1.19 8.90 4.66
N VAL A 84 -0.12 8.71 3.88
CA VAL A 84 0.27 9.64 2.80
C VAL A 84 -0.80 9.71 1.70
N LEU A 85 -1.53 8.62 1.45
CA LEU A 85 -2.60 8.59 0.46
C LEU A 85 -3.86 9.35 0.90
N ALA A 86 -4.09 9.54 2.21
CA ALA A 86 -5.39 10.00 2.72
C ALA A 86 -5.36 11.22 3.66
N PHE A 87 -4.19 11.67 4.13
CA PHE A 87 -4.12 12.75 5.13
C PHE A 87 -4.76 14.07 4.67
N ASP A 88 -4.74 14.35 3.37
CA ASP A 88 -5.35 15.53 2.76
C ASP A 88 -6.61 15.25 1.93
N SER A 89 -7.16 14.03 2.03
CA SER A 89 -8.31 13.55 1.24
C SER A 89 -9.54 14.47 1.29
N ILE A 90 -9.87 15.02 2.47
CA ILE A 90 -11.01 15.90 2.70
C ILE A 90 -10.54 17.34 2.93
N ASN A 91 -9.45 17.52 3.67
CA ASN A 91 -8.93 18.85 4.01
C ASN A 91 -8.48 19.67 2.81
N ARG A 92 -7.95 19.02 1.78
CA ARG A 92 -7.58 19.69 0.54
C ARG A 92 -8.80 20.31 -0.13
N GLU A 93 -9.91 19.59 -0.20
CA GLU A 93 -11.14 20.09 -0.81
C GLU A 93 -11.81 21.18 0.03
N LYS A 94 -11.72 21.08 1.36
CA LYS A 94 -12.15 22.16 2.26
C LYS A 94 -11.32 23.42 2.05
N ALA A 95 -9.99 23.30 1.99
CA ALA A 95 -9.06 24.42 1.84
C ALA A 95 -9.23 25.13 0.48
N HIS A 96 -9.49 24.38 -0.59
CA HIS A 96 -9.72 24.95 -1.93
C HIS A 96 -11.19 25.35 -2.19
N GLY A 97 -12.10 25.19 -1.22
CA GLY A 97 -13.52 25.51 -1.39
C GLY A 97 -14.27 24.63 -2.39
N THR A 98 -13.64 23.55 -2.89
CA THR A 98 -14.26 22.63 -3.86
C THR A 98 -15.22 21.65 -3.21
N LEU A 99 -15.13 21.45 -1.89
CA LEU A 99 -16.04 20.57 -1.15
C LEU A 99 -17.50 21.02 -1.30
N ILE A 100 -17.77 22.33 -1.29
CA ILE A 100 -19.12 22.90 -1.44
C ILE A 100 -19.72 22.53 -2.80
N LYS A 101 -18.91 22.56 -3.87
CA LYS A 101 -19.35 22.19 -5.23
C LYS A 101 -19.66 20.69 -5.35
N LEU A 102 -18.95 19.86 -4.60
CA LEU A 102 -19.14 18.41 -4.61
C LEU A 102 -20.42 18.01 -3.88
N ILE A 103 -20.72 18.64 -2.75
CA ILE A 103 -21.94 18.39 -1.96
C ILE A 103 -23.20 19.10 -2.51
N SER A 104 -23.04 20.10 -3.39
CA SER A 104 -24.18 20.74 -4.07
C SER A 104 -24.76 19.89 -5.19
N GLN A 105 -24.01 18.89 -5.65
CA GLN A 105 -24.51 17.84 -6.54
C GLN A 105 -25.32 16.82 -5.73
N PRO A 106 -26.18 15.99 -6.35
CA PRO A 106 -26.95 14.95 -5.68
C PRO A 106 -26.06 13.77 -5.22
N ILE A 107 -25.05 14.06 -4.40
CA ILE A 107 -24.06 13.15 -3.85
C ILE A 107 -24.09 13.28 -2.32
N TYR A 108 -24.47 12.20 -1.64
CA TYR A 108 -24.49 12.15 -0.18
C TYR A 108 -23.07 12.21 0.41
N ARG A 109 -22.94 12.81 1.60
CA ARG A 109 -21.66 12.94 2.31
C ARG A 109 -20.96 11.60 2.53
N ASP A 110 -21.73 10.55 2.86
CA ASP A 110 -21.21 9.20 3.06
C ASP A 110 -20.64 8.60 1.76
N ALA A 111 -21.24 8.94 0.61
CA ALA A 111 -20.74 8.50 -0.69
C ALA A 111 -19.40 9.18 -1.03
N VAL A 112 -19.15 10.40 -0.56
CA VAL A 112 -17.86 11.08 -0.72
C VAL A 112 -16.77 10.38 0.07
N ILE A 113 -17.04 10.10 1.35
CA ILE A 113 -16.08 9.44 2.25
C ILE A 113 -15.80 8.01 1.77
N ASN A 114 -16.84 7.23 1.50
CA ASN A 114 -16.70 5.85 1.04
C ASN A 114 -16.05 5.78 -0.36
N GLY A 115 -16.35 6.73 -1.24
CA GLY A 115 -15.73 6.81 -2.56
C GLY A 115 -14.21 7.02 -2.47
N LYS A 116 -13.79 7.96 -1.62
CA LYS A 116 -12.37 8.23 -1.33
C LYS A 116 -11.68 7.04 -0.66
N PHE A 117 -12.34 6.41 0.31
CA PHE A 117 -11.83 5.22 0.98
C PHE A 117 -11.63 4.06 0.00
N LEU A 118 -12.63 3.76 -0.83
CA LEU A 118 -12.55 2.69 -1.84
C LEU A 118 -11.48 2.97 -2.90
N ALA A 119 -11.35 4.22 -3.36
CA ALA A 119 -10.31 4.60 -4.33
C ALA A 119 -8.90 4.42 -3.71
N GLY A 120 -8.74 4.76 -2.44
CA GLY A 120 -7.54 4.50 -1.66
C GLY A 120 -7.21 3.01 -1.57
N ILE A 121 -8.19 2.17 -1.19
CA ILE A 121 -8.03 0.70 -1.13
C ILE A 121 -7.63 0.13 -2.50
N ALA A 122 -8.30 0.55 -3.56
CA ALA A 122 -7.99 0.09 -4.91
C ALA A 122 -6.55 0.44 -5.31
N THR A 123 -6.11 1.68 -5.00
CA THR A 123 -4.74 2.14 -5.25
C THR A 123 -3.72 1.31 -4.48
N ILE A 124 -3.95 1.06 -3.19
CA ILE A 124 -3.09 0.19 -2.35
C ILE A 124 -3.04 -1.24 -2.91
N THR A 125 -4.20 -1.79 -3.31
CA THR A 125 -4.31 -3.14 -3.83
C THR A 125 -3.49 -3.30 -5.11
N ILE A 126 -3.66 -2.36 -6.07
CA ILE A 126 -2.91 -2.38 -7.33
C ILE A 126 -1.41 -2.27 -7.06
N MET A 127 -1.00 -1.38 -6.15
CA MET A 127 0.40 -1.21 -5.78
C MET A 127 1.00 -2.49 -5.16
N LEU A 128 0.35 -3.07 -4.16
CA LEU A 128 0.84 -4.29 -3.49
C LEU A 128 0.87 -5.48 -4.45
N VAL A 129 -0.16 -5.66 -5.27
CA VAL A 129 -0.19 -6.72 -6.29
C VAL A 129 0.96 -6.54 -7.29
N ALA A 130 1.18 -5.32 -7.77
CA ALA A 130 2.29 -5.04 -8.68
C ALA A 130 3.65 -5.40 -8.06
N ILE A 131 3.88 -5.01 -6.79
CA ILE A 131 5.13 -5.33 -6.09
C ILE A 131 5.29 -6.84 -5.91
N VAL A 132 4.24 -7.54 -5.49
CA VAL A 132 4.28 -9.00 -5.31
C VAL A 132 4.56 -9.71 -6.63
N LEU A 133 3.97 -9.26 -7.73
CA LEU A 133 4.23 -9.82 -9.06
C LEU A 133 5.67 -9.56 -9.52
N VAL A 134 6.21 -8.36 -9.28
CA VAL A 134 7.61 -8.03 -9.60
C VAL A 134 8.57 -8.93 -8.81
N ILE A 135 8.38 -9.06 -7.50
CA ILE A 135 9.20 -9.94 -6.65
C ILE A 135 9.08 -11.40 -7.10
N SER A 136 7.87 -11.87 -7.39
CA SER A 136 7.63 -13.23 -7.86
C SER A 136 8.34 -13.49 -9.20
N GLY A 137 8.24 -12.56 -10.15
CA GLY A 137 8.93 -12.64 -11.44
C GLY A 137 10.44 -12.69 -11.28
N LEU A 138 11.02 -11.87 -10.38
CA LEU A 138 12.44 -11.92 -10.07
C LEU A 138 12.87 -13.23 -9.42
N GLY A 139 12.08 -13.73 -8.47
CA GLY A 139 12.31 -15.02 -7.83
C GLY A 139 12.39 -16.18 -8.83
N LEU A 140 11.48 -16.18 -9.81
CA LEU A 140 11.47 -17.15 -10.90
C LEU A 140 12.73 -17.05 -11.79
N VAL A 141 13.17 -15.83 -12.12
CA VAL A 141 14.33 -15.62 -13.00
C VAL A 141 15.66 -15.92 -12.30
N ILE A 142 15.81 -15.52 -11.02
CA ILE A 142 17.08 -15.58 -10.30
C ILE A 142 17.28 -16.95 -9.65
N VAL A 143 16.25 -17.44 -8.95
CA VAL A 143 16.33 -18.67 -8.14
C VAL A 143 15.84 -19.88 -8.94
N GLY A 144 15.00 -19.69 -9.96
CA GLY A 144 14.49 -20.79 -10.79
C GLY A 144 13.47 -21.69 -10.09
N ILE A 145 12.95 -21.27 -8.94
CA ILE A 145 12.01 -22.06 -8.13
C ILE A 145 10.59 -21.73 -8.53
N VAL A 146 9.87 -22.73 -9.04
CA VAL A 146 8.44 -22.63 -9.30
C VAL A 146 7.70 -22.68 -7.96
N PRO A 147 6.85 -21.68 -7.63
CA PRO A 147 6.12 -21.66 -6.38
C PRO A 147 5.12 -22.82 -6.30
N GLY A 148 5.09 -23.50 -5.16
CA GLY A 148 4.07 -24.51 -4.88
C GLY A 148 2.69 -23.88 -4.63
N ILE A 149 1.61 -24.67 -4.79
CA ILE A 149 0.24 -24.19 -4.56
C ILE A 149 0.04 -23.66 -3.13
N GLU A 150 0.68 -24.29 -2.14
CA GLU A 150 0.65 -23.84 -0.74
C GLU A 150 1.31 -22.48 -0.54
N GLU A 151 2.42 -22.21 -1.25
CA GLU A 151 3.14 -20.94 -1.17
C GLU A 151 2.34 -19.81 -1.81
N ILE A 152 1.70 -20.08 -2.95
CA ILE A 152 0.79 -19.13 -3.61
C ILE A 152 -0.38 -18.78 -2.69
N TRP A 153 -0.99 -19.78 -2.04
CA TRP A 153 -2.09 -19.54 -1.11
C TRP A 153 -1.68 -18.72 0.11
N ARG A 154 -0.50 -19.03 0.69
CA ARG A 154 0.07 -18.25 1.81
C ARG A 154 0.36 -16.81 1.40
N LEU A 155 0.93 -16.60 0.21
CA LEU A 155 1.21 -15.28 -0.34
C LEU A 155 -0.08 -14.49 -0.60
N PHE A 156 -1.13 -15.15 -1.08
CA PHE A 156 -2.44 -14.54 -1.27
C PHE A 156 -3.08 -14.10 0.05
N ILE A 157 -3.02 -14.95 1.09
CA ILE A 157 -3.48 -14.58 2.44
C ILE A 157 -2.68 -13.39 2.98
N TYR A 158 -1.35 -13.43 2.82
CA TYR A 158 -0.47 -12.33 3.22
C TYR A 158 -0.84 -11.01 2.52
N LEU A 159 -1.12 -11.06 1.21
CA LEU A 159 -1.58 -9.90 0.44
C LEU A 159 -2.88 -9.33 1.01
N ILE A 160 -3.87 -10.18 1.30
CA ILE A 160 -5.15 -9.76 1.89
C ILE A 160 -4.93 -9.09 3.24
N ILE A 161 -4.19 -9.72 4.15
CA ILE A 161 -3.89 -9.17 5.48
C ILE A 161 -3.17 -7.83 5.35
N SER A 162 -2.22 -7.72 4.42
CA SER A 162 -1.49 -6.47 4.15
C SER A 162 -2.41 -5.36 3.66
N ILE A 163 -3.34 -5.67 2.74
CA ILE A 163 -4.34 -4.70 2.26
C ILE A 163 -5.21 -4.22 3.42
N PHE A 164 -5.74 -5.13 4.25
CA PHE A 164 -6.55 -4.75 5.41
C PHE A 164 -5.78 -3.86 6.39
N TYR A 165 -4.53 -4.22 6.69
CA TYR A 165 -3.67 -3.46 7.58
C TYR A 165 -3.42 -2.03 7.08
N ILE A 166 -3.06 -1.85 5.81
CA ILE A 166 -2.84 -0.51 5.24
C ILE A 166 -4.15 0.26 5.13
N SER A 167 -5.26 -0.42 4.80
CA SER A 167 -6.59 0.20 4.71
C SER A 167 -7.07 0.75 6.05
N PHE A 168 -6.73 0.10 7.16
CA PHE A 168 -6.99 0.62 8.50
C PHE A 168 -6.31 1.98 8.71
N TRP A 169 -5.02 2.09 8.39
CA TRP A 169 -4.29 3.36 8.48
C TRP A 169 -4.82 4.42 7.52
N LEU A 170 -5.25 4.00 6.33
CA LEU A 170 -5.92 4.89 5.39
C LEU A 170 -7.21 5.47 5.99
N ALA A 171 -8.05 4.63 6.62
CA ALA A 171 -9.27 5.08 7.30
C ALA A 171 -8.98 6.07 8.43
N VAL A 172 -7.98 5.79 9.26
CA VAL A 172 -7.49 6.69 10.31
C VAL A 172 -7.06 8.03 9.75
N SER A 173 -6.35 8.03 8.62
CA SER A 173 -5.91 9.25 7.97
C SER A 173 -7.06 10.07 7.39
N ILE A 174 -8.07 9.42 6.80
CA ILE A 174 -9.30 10.08 6.37
C ILE A 174 -10.02 10.70 7.59
N LEU A 175 -10.10 9.99 8.72
CA LEU A 175 -10.72 10.50 9.94
C LEU A 175 -10.04 11.79 10.44
N PHE A 176 -8.71 11.83 10.43
CA PHE A 176 -7.97 13.06 10.74
C PHE A 176 -8.16 14.15 9.68
N SER A 177 -8.28 13.77 8.40
CA SER A 177 -8.66 14.69 7.33
C SER A 177 -10.10 15.22 7.47
N ILE A 178 -10.97 14.56 8.22
CA ILE A 178 -12.31 15.09 8.50
C ILE A 178 -12.25 16.02 9.73
N SER A 179 -11.47 15.64 10.74
CA SER A 179 -11.46 16.26 12.06
C SER A 179 -10.71 17.59 12.11
N PHE A 180 -9.55 17.66 11.46
CA PHE A 180 -8.71 18.88 11.45
C PHE A 180 -9.05 19.77 10.26
N LYS A 181 -8.89 21.10 10.39
CA LYS A 181 -9.08 22.03 9.26
C LYS A 181 -7.81 22.21 8.43
N SER A 182 -6.64 22.12 9.06
CA SER A 182 -5.34 22.29 8.40
C SER A 182 -4.81 20.95 7.88
N ILE A 183 -4.27 20.98 6.66
CA ILE A 183 -3.62 19.82 6.03
C ILE A 183 -2.41 19.38 6.85
N ALA A 184 -1.60 20.34 7.32
CA ALA A 184 -0.41 20.07 8.12
C ALA A 184 -0.76 19.40 9.46
N THR A 185 -1.80 19.87 10.15
CA THR A 185 -2.22 19.27 11.43
C THR A 185 -2.78 17.87 11.24
N SER A 186 -3.50 17.62 10.14
CA SER A 186 -3.99 16.27 9.80
C SER A 186 -2.84 15.29 9.55
N ALA A 187 -1.82 15.71 8.80
CA ALA A 187 -0.63 14.92 8.54
C ALA A 187 0.15 14.62 9.82
N LEU A 188 0.41 15.64 10.63
CA LEU A 188 1.15 15.48 11.89
C LEU A 188 0.42 14.62 12.90
N ALA A 189 -0.90 14.77 13.04
CA ALA A 189 -1.71 13.92 13.92
C ALA A 189 -1.72 12.45 13.46
N SER A 190 -1.84 12.23 12.14
CA SER A 190 -1.76 10.90 11.53
C SER A 190 -0.42 10.23 11.85
N ILE A 191 0.68 10.95 11.63
CA ILE A 191 2.04 10.45 11.86
C ILE A 191 2.31 10.24 13.35
N ALA A 192 1.88 11.17 14.21
CA ALA A 192 2.05 11.06 15.65
C ALA A 192 1.33 9.84 16.22
N LEU A 193 0.09 9.58 15.77
CA LEU A 193 -0.64 8.38 16.18
C LEU A 193 0.07 7.11 15.72
N TRP A 194 0.58 7.09 14.49
CA TRP A 194 1.35 5.95 13.99
C TRP A 194 2.61 5.68 14.81
N ILE A 195 3.40 6.71 15.11
CA ILE A 195 4.61 6.57 15.93
C ILE A 195 4.27 6.10 17.35
N PHE A 196 3.15 6.57 17.91
CA PHE A 196 2.73 6.18 19.26
C PHE A 196 2.24 4.72 19.36
N LEU A 197 1.55 4.22 18.32
CA LEU A 197 1.02 2.86 18.29
C LEU A 197 2.03 1.80 17.82
N LYS A 198 3.20 2.23 17.37
CA LYS A 198 4.30 1.37 16.94
C LYS A 198 5.18 0.99 18.12
#